data_AF-A0A643CG82-F1
#
_entry.id   AF-A0A643CG82-F1
#
_cell.length_a   1.000
_cell.length_b   1.000
_cell.length_c   1.000
_cell.angle_alpha   90.00
_cell.angle_beta   90.00
_cell.angle_gamma   90.00
#
_symmetry.space_group_name_H-M   'P 1'
#
loop_
_entity.id
_entity.type
_entity.pdbx_description
1 polymer ?
#
loop_
_entity_poly.entity_id
_entity_poly.type
_entity_poly.pdbx_seq_one_letter_code
_entity_poly.pdbx_strand_id
1 'polypeptide(L)'
;MATVLNGAAVMDAALLLVAGNESCPQPQTSEHLAAIEIMKLKHILILQNEIDLVKESQATEQYEQILAFVQGTVAGGAPIIPISAQLKYNTEVVCEYIIKKIPVPLRNFTSEPRLTVIRSFDVTKPGCEFDDLKGGVASSSILKGVLKVGQEIEVRPGIVSKDSKGKLMCKPIFSKIVLL
;
A
#
# COMPACT_ATOMS: atom_id res chain seq x y z
N MET A 1 10.11 8.59 2.80
CA MET A 1 8.79 9.23 2.63
C MET A 1 8.15 8.96 1.26
N ALA A 2 8.86 9.17 0.13
CA ALA A 2 8.30 8.95 -1.23
C ALA A 2 7.74 7.53 -1.47
N THR A 3 8.32 6.50 -0.85
CA THR A 3 7.87 5.11 -0.96
C THR A 3 6.48 4.86 -0.35
N VAL A 4 6.13 5.56 0.74
CA VAL A 4 4.81 5.43 1.40
C VAL A 4 3.72 6.02 0.51
N LEU A 5 3.98 7.19 -0.09
CA LEU A 5 3.06 7.85 -1.02
C LEU A 5 2.82 7.01 -2.29
N ASN A 6 3.87 6.42 -2.86
CA ASN A 6 3.75 5.54 -4.02
C ASN A 6 2.93 4.28 -3.71
N GLY A 7 3.07 3.73 -2.49
CA GLY A 7 2.27 2.61 -2.02
C GLY A 7 0.81 2.98 -1.77
N ALA A 8 0.56 4.13 -1.13
CA ALA A 8 -0.79 4.57 -0.79
C ALA A 8 -1.66 4.84 -2.02
N ALA A 9 -1.07 5.23 -3.16
CA ALA A 9 -1.78 5.49 -4.41
C ALA A 9 -2.43 4.24 -5.04
N VAL A 10 -2.05 3.03 -4.61
CA VAL A 10 -2.58 1.77 -5.17
C VAL A 10 -3.42 0.97 -4.17
N MET A 11 -3.59 1.48 -2.95
CA MET A 11 -4.30 0.80 -1.87
C MET A 11 -5.78 1.18 -1.88
N ASP A 12 -6.65 0.24 -1.55
CA ASP A 12 -8.10 0.47 -1.43
C ASP A 12 -8.52 0.82 0.02
N ALA A 13 -7.70 0.42 0.99
CA ALA A 13 -7.90 0.65 2.42
C ALA A 13 -6.56 0.77 3.15
N ALA A 14 -6.58 1.33 4.36
CA ALA A 14 -5.39 1.50 5.19
C ALA A 14 -5.61 0.99 6.63
N LEU A 15 -4.55 0.42 7.21
CA LEU A 15 -4.46 0.06 8.62
C LEU A 15 -3.48 1.02 9.29
N LEU A 16 -3.97 1.84 10.21
CA LEU A 16 -3.13 2.76 10.98
C LEU A 16 -2.75 2.08 12.29
N LEU A 17 -1.50 1.63 12.41
CA LEU A 17 -0.99 1.07 13.66
C LEU A 17 -0.47 2.17 14.58
N VAL A 18 -0.89 2.10 15.85
CA VAL A 18 -0.42 2.95 16.95
C VAL A 18 0.06 2.02 18.06
N ALA A 19 1.30 2.18 18.51
CA ALA A 19 1.87 1.34 19.56
C ALA A 19 1.33 1.78 20.94
N GLY A 20 0.80 0.83 21.71
CA GLY A 20 0.10 1.06 22.98
C GLY A 20 0.96 1.68 24.08
N ASN A 21 2.25 1.37 24.04
CA ASN A 21 3.30 1.78 24.97
C ASN A 21 3.91 3.16 24.66
N GLU A 22 3.57 3.76 23.51
CA GLU A 22 4.07 5.08 23.11
C GLU A 22 2.99 6.16 23.27
N SER A 23 3.40 7.42 23.39
CA SER A 23 2.45 8.53 23.39
C SER A 23 1.83 8.72 22.01
N CYS A 24 0.52 8.99 21.96
CA CYS A 24 -0.17 9.32 20.72
C CYS A 24 -0.51 10.82 20.68
N PRO A 25 -0.31 11.53 19.54
CA PRO A 25 0.23 11.05 18.26
C PRO A 25 1.77 11.10 18.16
N GLN A 26 2.36 10.10 17.51
CA GLN A 26 3.76 10.16 17.06
C GLN A 26 3.88 10.96 15.75
N PRO A 27 5.02 11.62 15.47
CA PRO A 27 5.23 12.35 14.23
C PRO A 27 4.98 11.51 12.97
N GLN A 28 5.36 10.23 12.99
CA GLN A 28 5.14 9.30 11.87
C GLN A 28 3.65 8.99 11.67
N THR A 29 2.88 8.82 12.76
CA THR A 29 1.43 8.58 12.70
C THR A 29 0.72 9.77 12.05
N SER A 30 1.13 11.00 12.38
CA SER A 30 0.64 12.22 11.76
C SER A 30 0.97 12.32 10.27
N GLU A 31 2.21 12.02 9.88
CA GLU A 31 2.59 11.99 8.46
C GLU A 31 1.82 10.94 7.66
N HIS A 32 1.62 9.75 8.21
CA HIS A 32 0.87 8.68 7.56
C HIS A 32 -0.61 9.02 7.42
N LEU A 33 -1.23 9.61 8.44
CA LEU A 33 -2.62 10.05 8.37
C LEU A 33 -2.81 11.15 7.31
N ALA A 34 -1.90 12.11 7.25
CA ALA A 34 -1.92 13.16 6.22
C ALA A 34 -1.77 12.57 4.80
N ALA A 35 -0.90 11.58 4.61
CA ALA A 35 -0.76 10.91 3.31
C ALA A 35 -2.05 10.17 2.89
N ILE A 36 -2.69 9.47 3.84
CA ILE A 36 -3.97 8.77 3.63
C ILE A 36 -5.08 9.76 3.24
N GLU A 37 -5.11 10.93 3.88
CA GLU A 37 -6.05 12.01 3.60
C GLU A 37 -5.88 12.59 2.18
N ILE A 38 -4.63 12.84 1.77
CA ILE A 38 -4.32 13.32 0.41
C ILE A 38 -4.74 12.28 -0.65
N MET A 39 -4.55 11.00 -0.37
CA MET A 39 -4.96 9.89 -1.25
C MET A 39 -6.47 9.62 -1.22
N LYS A 40 -7.21 10.25 -0.29
CA LYS A 40 -8.67 10.12 -0.13
C LYS A 40 -9.14 8.68 0.09
N LEU A 41 -8.36 7.90 0.83
CA LEU A 41 -8.79 6.55 1.23
C LEU A 41 -9.96 6.66 2.22
N LYS A 42 -11.03 5.93 1.93
CA LYS A 42 -12.26 5.95 2.75
C LYS A 42 -12.26 4.89 3.84
N HIS A 43 -11.63 3.75 3.57
CA HIS A 43 -11.64 2.60 4.46
C HIS A 43 -10.37 2.63 5.29
N ILE A 44 -10.49 3.12 6.52
CA ILE A 44 -9.40 3.21 7.49
C ILE A 44 -9.82 2.40 8.72
N LEU A 45 -8.90 1.60 9.23
CA LEU A 45 -9.03 0.91 10.50
C LEU A 45 -7.80 1.22 11.35
N ILE A 46 -8.02 1.64 12.59
CA ILE A 46 -6.94 1.99 13.53
C ILE A 46 -6.71 0.79 14.43
N LEU A 47 -5.45 0.41 14.61
CA LEU A 47 -5.03 -0.70 15.43
C LEU A 47 -4.15 -0.18 16.57
N GLN A 48 -4.62 -0.33 17.80
CA GLN A 48 -3.84 -0.06 18.99
C GLN A 48 -3.07 -1.34 19.33
N ASN A 49 -1.80 -1.42 18.92
CA ASN A 49 -0.96 -2.61 19.08
C ASN A 49 -0.24 -2.63 20.43
N GLU A 50 0.37 -3.75 20.81
CA GLU A 50 1.21 -3.87 22.03
C GLU A 50 0.43 -3.60 23.34
N ILE A 51 -0.88 -3.86 23.35
CA ILE A 51 -1.72 -3.71 24.54
C ILE A 51 -1.28 -4.63 25.70
N ASP A 52 -0.54 -5.69 25.40
CA ASP A 52 0.02 -6.62 26.38
C ASP A 52 1.14 -6.00 27.23
N LEU A 53 1.73 -4.90 26.79
CA LEU A 53 2.80 -4.19 27.50
C LEU A 53 2.29 -3.07 28.41
N VAL A 54 0.99 -2.74 28.34
CA VAL A 54 0.39 -1.61 29.05
C VAL A 54 -0.75 -2.02 29.96
N LYS A 55 -1.03 -1.20 30.97
CA LYS A 55 -2.20 -1.39 31.84
C LYS A 55 -3.47 -0.92 31.13
N GLU A 56 -4.61 -1.47 31.51
CA GLU A 56 -5.92 -1.10 30.97
C GLU A 56 -6.21 0.41 31.06
N SER A 57 -5.82 1.06 32.16
CA SER A 57 -5.96 2.51 32.32
C SER A 57 -5.17 3.29 31.28
N GLN A 58 -3.92 2.90 31.03
CA GLN A 58 -3.05 3.54 30.03
C GLN A 58 -3.57 3.29 28.61
N ALA A 59 -4.04 2.08 28.32
CA ALA A 59 -4.64 1.76 27.03
C ALA A 59 -5.90 2.61 26.77
N THR A 60 -6.71 2.84 27.81
CA THR A 60 -7.93 3.67 27.73
C THR A 60 -7.59 5.15 27.53
N GLU A 61 -6.63 5.69 28.29
CA GLU A 61 -6.12 7.06 28.11
C GLU A 61 -5.59 7.28 26.69
N GLN A 62 -4.83 6.31 26.16
CA GLN A 62 -4.31 6.40 24.81
C GLN A 62 -5.42 6.29 23.76
N TYR A 63 -6.44 5.46 23.99
CA TYR A 63 -7.61 5.39 23.10
C TYR A 63 -8.29 6.77 22.98
N GLU A 64 -8.43 7.50 24.08
CA GLU A 64 -8.96 8.87 24.06
C GLU A 64 -8.05 9.84 23.29
N GLN A 65 -6.72 9.72 23.44
CA GLN A 65 -5.75 10.50 22.65
C GLN A 65 -5.88 10.22 21.15
N ILE A 66 -6.02 8.95 20.76
CA ILE A 66 -6.22 8.55 19.36
C ILE A 66 -7.51 9.17 18.84
N LEU A 67 -8.62 9.09 19.59
CA LEU A 67 -9.90 9.68 19.21
C LEU A 67 -9.79 11.20 18.98
N ALA A 68 -9.15 11.92 19.91
CA ALA A 68 -8.93 13.36 19.79
C ALA A 68 -8.04 13.70 18.59
N PHE A 69 -7.03 12.87 18.30
CA PHE A 69 -6.12 13.06 17.17
C PHE A 69 -6.81 12.86 15.81
N VAL A 70 -7.68 11.85 15.70
CA VAL A 70 -8.40 11.59 14.43
C VAL A 70 -9.64 12.47 14.25
N GLN A 71 -10.08 13.16 15.30
CA GLN A 71 -11.24 14.05 15.25
C GLN A 71 -11.03 15.15 14.19
N GLY A 72 -11.97 15.27 13.26
CA GLY A 72 -11.90 16.25 12.17
C GLY A 72 -11.08 15.82 10.95
N THR A 73 -10.46 14.63 10.97
CA THR A 73 -9.76 14.04 9.82
C THR A 73 -10.63 13.02 9.08
N VAL A 74 -10.15 12.51 7.94
CA VAL A 74 -10.77 11.38 7.23
C VAL A 74 -10.91 10.11 8.08
N ALA A 75 -10.12 9.97 9.15
CA ALA A 75 -10.16 8.83 10.06
C ALA A 75 -11.07 9.05 11.29
N GLY A 76 -11.81 10.17 11.38
CA GLY A 76 -12.65 10.48 12.56
C GLY A 76 -13.77 9.46 12.83
N GLY A 77 -14.22 8.73 11.80
CA GLY A 77 -15.18 7.63 11.93
C GLY A 77 -14.55 6.23 11.88
N ALA A 78 -13.22 6.13 11.85
CA ALA A 78 -12.52 4.86 11.81
C ALA A 78 -12.59 4.18 13.18
N PRO A 79 -12.89 2.88 13.25
CA PRO A 79 -12.85 2.15 14.52
C PRO A 79 -11.40 1.92 14.95
N ILE A 80 -11.24 1.82 16.26
CA ILE A 80 -9.98 1.52 16.91
C ILE A 80 -10.12 0.13 17.54
N ILE A 81 -9.29 -0.81 17.10
CA ILE A 81 -9.28 -2.18 17.64
C ILE A 81 -7.98 -2.39 18.43
N PRO A 82 -8.07 -2.66 19.75
CA PRO A 82 -6.91 -3.03 20.55
C PRO A 82 -6.47 -4.45 20.20
N ILE A 83 -5.20 -4.63 19.84
CA ILE A 83 -4.60 -5.91 19.47
C ILE A 83 -3.26 -6.13 20.15
N SER A 84 -2.86 -7.40 20.28
CA SER A 84 -1.46 -7.76 20.51
C SER A 84 -1.00 -8.59 19.33
N ALA A 85 -0.18 -8.02 18.46
CA ALA A 85 0.38 -8.75 17.32
C ALA A 85 1.29 -9.91 17.76
N GLN A 86 1.99 -9.76 18.89
CA GLN A 86 2.92 -10.75 19.41
C GLN A 86 2.21 -11.96 20.02
N LEU A 87 1.17 -11.72 20.83
CA LEU A 87 0.36 -12.78 21.43
C LEU A 87 -0.82 -13.21 20.55
N LYS A 88 -1.02 -12.53 19.40
CA LYS A 88 -2.11 -12.72 18.43
C LYS A 88 -3.52 -12.49 18.98
N TYR A 89 -3.66 -11.75 20.08
CA TYR A 89 -4.97 -11.38 20.62
C TYR A 89 -5.72 -10.40 19.70
N ASN A 90 -7.04 -10.59 19.60
CA ASN A 90 -7.98 -9.78 18.81
C ASN A 90 -7.69 -9.69 17.31
N THR A 91 -6.76 -10.50 16.79
CA THR A 91 -6.49 -10.57 15.34
C THR A 91 -7.68 -11.09 14.55
N GLU A 92 -8.47 -11.98 15.14
CA GLU A 92 -9.73 -12.49 14.55
C GLU A 92 -10.76 -11.37 14.34
N VAL A 93 -10.87 -10.44 15.29
CA VAL A 93 -11.77 -9.28 15.20
C VAL A 93 -11.34 -8.34 14.07
N VAL A 94 -10.02 -8.17 13.87
CA VAL A 94 -9.48 -7.41 12.73
C VAL A 94 -9.85 -8.09 11.41
N CYS A 95 -9.70 -9.41 11.31
CA CYS A 95 -10.11 -10.17 10.13
C CYS A 95 -11.61 -10.03 9.84
N GLU A 96 -12.44 -10.17 10.88
CA GLU A 96 -13.90 -9.98 10.77
C GLU A 96 -14.24 -8.57 10.29
N TYR A 97 -13.58 -7.55 10.86
CA TYR A 97 -13.78 -6.16 10.46
C TYR A 97 -13.43 -5.94 9.00
N ILE A 98 -12.27 -6.42 8.54
CA ILE A 98 -11.83 -6.29 7.15
C ILE A 98 -12.88 -6.87 6.20
N ILE A 99 -13.36 -8.09 6.48
CA ILE A 99 -14.35 -8.77 5.63
C ILE A 99 -15.70 -8.04 5.63
N LYS A 100 -16.17 -7.60 6.80
CA LYS A 100 -17.52 -7.01 6.94
C LYS A 100 -17.61 -5.54 6.53
N LYS A 101 -16.52 -4.78 6.65
CA LYS A 101 -16.55 -3.31 6.53
C LYS A 101 -15.76 -2.76 5.36
N ILE A 102 -14.84 -3.53 4.78
CA ILE A 102 -14.06 -3.12 3.61
C ILE A 102 -14.62 -3.87 2.39
N PRO A 103 -15.57 -3.28 1.65
CA PRO A 103 -16.09 -3.90 0.45
C PRO A 103 -15.02 -3.92 -0.65
N VAL A 104 -15.10 -4.90 -1.53
CA VAL A 104 -14.31 -4.90 -2.76
C VAL A 104 -14.78 -3.71 -3.61
N PRO A 105 -13.89 -2.78 -4.00
CA PRO A 105 -14.29 -1.64 -4.81
C PRO A 105 -14.76 -2.09 -6.19
N LEU A 106 -15.69 -1.35 -6.76
CA LEU A 106 -16.15 -1.61 -8.12
C LEU A 106 -15.01 -1.34 -9.11
N ARG A 107 -14.52 -2.39 -9.76
CA ARG A 107 -13.47 -2.30 -10.77
C ARG A 107 -14.05 -2.45 -12.17
N ASN A 108 -13.56 -1.64 -13.11
CA ASN A 108 -13.96 -1.71 -14.50
C ASN A 108 -13.06 -2.69 -15.26
N PHE A 109 -13.58 -3.89 -15.54
CA PHE A 109 -12.85 -4.97 -16.20
C PHE A 109 -12.83 -4.85 -17.73
N THR A 110 -13.72 -4.05 -18.32
CA THR A 110 -13.83 -3.89 -19.79
C THR A 110 -12.95 -2.76 -20.32
N SER A 111 -12.50 -1.86 -19.45
CA SER A 111 -11.56 -0.79 -19.81
C SER A 111 -10.21 -1.35 -20.23
N GLU A 112 -9.46 -0.54 -20.98
CA GLU A 112 -8.06 -0.83 -21.27
C GLU A 112 -7.25 -1.00 -19.96
N PRO A 113 -6.44 -2.06 -19.87
CA PRO A 113 -5.70 -2.35 -18.66
C PRO A 113 -4.68 -1.26 -18.36
N ARG A 114 -4.68 -0.76 -17.13
CA ARG A 114 -3.63 0.10 -16.61
C ARG A 114 -3.04 -0.47 -15.35
N LEU A 115 -1.73 -0.64 -15.39
CA LEU A 115 -0.93 -1.28 -14.36
C LEU A 115 0.11 -0.26 -13.88
N THR A 116 0.15 -0.05 -12.56
CA THR A 116 1.13 0.83 -11.93
C THR A 116 2.21 -0.04 -11.30
N VAL A 117 3.42 0.02 -11.85
CA VAL A 117 4.59 -0.71 -11.32
C VAL A 117 5.09 0.00 -10.08
N ILE A 118 5.22 -0.75 -8.98
CA ILE A 118 5.65 -0.22 -7.68
C ILE A 118 7.04 -0.76 -7.34
N ARG A 119 7.33 -2.00 -7.74
CA ARG A 119 8.64 -2.65 -7.56
C ARG A 119 9.01 -3.43 -8.81
N SER A 120 10.30 -3.56 -9.06
CA SER A 120 10.83 -4.44 -10.10
C SER A 120 12.01 -5.21 -9.54
N PHE A 121 12.21 -6.43 -10.03
CA PHE A 121 13.32 -7.27 -9.63
C PHE A 121 13.70 -8.22 -10.78
N ASP A 122 14.98 -8.60 -10.79
CA ASP A 122 15.47 -9.67 -11.64
C ASP A 122 15.28 -11.00 -10.90
N VAL A 123 14.75 -11.99 -11.61
CA VAL A 123 14.55 -13.36 -11.09
C VAL A 123 15.71 -14.29 -11.46
N THR A 124 16.62 -13.83 -12.32
CA THR A 124 17.80 -14.57 -12.73
C THR A 124 18.78 -14.64 -11.55
N LYS A 125 19.21 -15.86 -11.23
CA LYS A 125 20.18 -16.09 -10.16
C LYS A 125 21.61 -15.83 -10.67
N PRO A 126 22.51 -15.33 -9.80
CA PRO A 126 23.93 -15.25 -10.16
C PRO A 126 24.48 -16.62 -10.55
N GLY A 127 25.29 -16.68 -11.61
CA GLY A 127 25.92 -17.91 -12.10
C GLY A 127 25.08 -18.76 -13.06
N CYS A 128 23.90 -18.27 -13.48
CA CYS A 128 23.14 -18.90 -14.57
C CYS A 128 23.84 -18.69 -15.92
N GLU A 129 23.78 -19.72 -16.77
CA GLU A 129 24.22 -19.65 -18.17
C GLU A 129 23.31 -18.73 -18.98
N PHE A 130 23.82 -18.23 -20.11
CA PHE A 130 23.08 -17.29 -20.97
C PHE A 130 21.73 -17.82 -21.46
N ASP A 131 21.63 -19.13 -21.71
CA ASP A 131 20.40 -19.77 -22.20
C ASP A 131 19.30 -19.88 -21.12
N ASP A 132 19.68 -19.77 -19.84
CA ASP A 132 18.77 -19.87 -18.69
C ASP A 132 18.29 -18.51 -18.16
N LEU A 133 18.71 -17.42 -18.82
CA LEU A 133 18.32 -16.06 -18.42
C LEU A 133 16.80 -15.89 -18.48
N LYS A 134 16.24 -15.30 -17.42
CA LYS A 134 14.81 -15.02 -17.32
C LYS A 134 14.53 -13.55 -17.54
N GLY A 135 13.32 -13.25 -18.02
CA GLY A 135 12.85 -11.87 -18.15
C GLY A 135 12.70 -11.18 -16.79
N GLY A 136 12.73 -9.85 -16.79
CA GLY A 136 12.50 -9.05 -15.58
C GLY A 136 11.07 -9.17 -15.06
N VAL A 137 10.90 -9.06 -13.74
CA VAL A 137 9.59 -9.11 -13.08
C VAL A 137 9.21 -7.74 -12.53
N ALA A 138 7.98 -7.32 -12.83
CA ALA A 138 7.40 -6.08 -12.33
C ALA A 138 6.25 -6.40 -11.35
N SER A 139 6.44 -6.08 -10.07
CA SER A 139 5.38 -6.12 -9.06
C SER A 139 4.56 -4.83 -9.11
N SER A 140 3.26 -5.00 -9.24
CA SER A 140 2.36 -3.92 -9.64
C SER A 140 0.94 -4.13 -9.15
N SER A 141 0.13 -3.08 -9.25
CA SER A 141 -1.31 -3.13 -9.01
C SER A 141 -2.07 -2.74 -10.27
N ILE A 142 -3.09 -3.54 -10.62
CA ILE A 142 -3.98 -3.28 -11.76
C ILE A 142 -5.14 -2.42 -11.26
N LEU A 143 -5.18 -1.17 -11.71
CA LEU A 143 -6.22 -0.21 -11.31
C LEU A 143 -7.51 -0.38 -12.13
N LYS A 144 -7.37 -0.75 -13.40
CA LYS A 144 -8.50 -0.99 -14.32
C LYS A 144 -8.11 -1.98 -15.41
N GLY A 145 -9.13 -2.58 -16.02
CA GLY A 145 -9.02 -3.57 -17.08
C GLY A 145 -8.52 -4.93 -16.59
N VAL A 146 -8.29 -5.82 -17.55
CA VAL A 146 -7.79 -7.19 -17.30
C VAL A 146 -6.59 -7.42 -18.21
N LEU A 147 -5.52 -7.98 -17.65
CA LEU A 147 -4.34 -8.42 -18.40
C LEU A 147 -4.42 -9.92 -18.63
N LYS A 148 -3.91 -10.35 -19.79
CA LYS A 148 -3.82 -11.78 -20.15
C LYS A 148 -2.38 -12.15 -20.50
N VAL A 149 -2.03 -13.40 -20.22
CA VAL A 149 -0.74 -13.96 -20.65
C VAL A 149 -0.64 -13.89 -22.16
N GLY A 150 0.54 -13.50 -22.66
CA GLY A 150 0.80 -13.29 -24.08
C GLY A 150 0.38 -11.93 -24.63
N GLN A 151 -0.24 -11.06 -23.82
CA GLN A 151 -0.57 -9.70 -24.24
C GLN A 151 0.68 -8.83 -24.33
N GLU A 152 0.74 -7.99 -25.37
CA GLU A 152 1.76 -6.96 -25.49
C GLU A 152 1.42 -5.77 -24.59
N ILE A 153 2.43 -5.28 -23.89
CA ILE A 153 2.34 -4.16 -22.95
C ILE A 153 3.37 -3.10 -23.29
N GLU A 154 3.00 -1.85 -23.02
CA GLU A 154 3.87 -0.70 -23.17
C GLU A 154 4.19 -0.13 -21.78
N VAL A 155 5.47 -0.07 -21.45
CA VAL A 155 5.95 0.58 -20.22
C VAL A 155 6.23 2.05 -20.51
N ARG A 156 5.46 2.94 -19.87
CA ARG A 156 5.67 4.39 -19.88
C ARG A 156 6.13 4.87 -18.50
N PRO A 157 7.07 5.84 -18.41
CA PRO A 157 7.65 6.64 -19.50
C PRO A 157 8.71 5.92 -20.35
N GLY A 158 9.16 4.73 -19.95
CA GLY A 158 10.18 3.96 -20.65
C GLY A 158 11.60 4.49 -20.39
N ILE A 159 12.46 4.41 -21.40
CA ILE A 159 13.86 4.85 -21.32
C ILE A 159 13.94 6.35 -21.54
N VAL A 160 14.40 7.08 -20.52
CA VAL A 160 14.64 8.52 -20.60
C VAL A 160 16.09 8.76 -20.98
N SER A 161 16.31 9.46 -22.10
CA SER A 161 17.62 9.82 -22.64
C SER A 161 17.68 11.33 -22.90
N LYS A 162 18.88 11.90 -22.91
CA LYS A 162 19.10 13.28 -23.37
C LYS A 162 19.78 13.24 -24.74
N ASP A 163 19.26 14.03 -25.66
CA ASP A 163 19.92 14.26 -26.95
C ASP A 163 21.19 15.13 -26.76
N SER A 164 22.05 15.20 -27.77
CA SER A 164 23.29 16.01 -27.77
C SER A 164 23.02 17.50 -27.50
N LYS A 165 21.78 17.96 -27.74
CA LYS A 165 21.30 19.33 -27.46
C LYS A 165 20.66 19.50 -26.07
N GLY A 166 20.73 18.49 -25.20
CA GLY A 166 20.16 18.51 -23.84
C GLY A 166 18.64 18.29 -23.78
N LYS A 167 17.96 18.07 -24.91
CA LYS A 167 16.52 17.80 -24.96
C LYS A 167 16.22 16.40 -24.42
N LEU A 168 15.25 16.29 -23.51
CA LEU A 168 14.77 15.01 -22.99
C LEU A 168 13.98 14.25 -24.07
N MET A 169 14.36 13.01 -24.32
CA MET A 169 13.64 12.05 -25.15
C MET A 169 13.26 10.83 -24.32
N CYS A 170 11.97 10.51 -24.29
CA CYS A 170 11.46 9.30 -23.64
C CYS A 170 11.04 8.30 -24.73
N LYS A 171 11.64 7.12 -24.71
CA LYS A 171 11.28 6.01 -25.61
C LYS A 171 10.52 4.95 -24.81
N PRO A 172 9.26 4.63 -25.16
CA PRO A 172 8.53 3.58 -24.47
C PRO A 172 9.20 2.21 -24.69
N ILE A 173 9.02 1.32 -23.72
CA ILE A 173 9.49 -0.06 -23.81
C ILE A 173 8.29 -0.94 -24.10
N PHE A 174 8.36 -1.74 -25.16
CA PHE A 174 7.37 -2.76 -25.46
C PHE A 174 7.86 -4.10 -24.94
N SER A 175 6.96 -4.85 -24.30
CA SER A 175 7.25 -6.20 -23.80
C SER A 175 6.00 -7.06 -23.93
N LYS A 176 6.14 -8.37 -23.70
CA LYS A 176 5.06 -9.33 -23.72
C LYS A 176 4.94 -10.00 -22.37
N ILE A 177 3.71 -10.16 -21.88
CA ILE A 177 3.46 -10.84 -20.62
C ILE A 177 3.75 -12.33 -20.78
N VAL A 178 4.76 -12.84 -20.06
CA VAL A 178 5.12 -14.27 -20.05
C VAL A 178 4.35 -15.03 -18.97
N LEU A 179 4.18 -14.41 -17.79
CA LEU A 179 3.53 -15.00 -16.62
C LEU A 179 2.83 -13.90 -15.81
N LEU A 180 1.70 -14.24 -15.16
CA LEU A 180 0.95 -13.39 -14.23
C LEU A 180 0.79 -14.10 -12.88
#